data_AF-A0A938CXX3-F1
#
_entry.id   AF-A0A938CXX3-F1
#
_cell.length_a   1.000
_cell.length_b   1.000
_cell.length_c   1.000
_cell.angle_alpha   90.00
_cell.angle_beta   90.00
_cell.angle_gamma   90.00
#
_symmetry.space_group_name_H-M   'P 1'
#
loop_
_entity.id
_entity.type
_entity.pdbx_description
1 polymer ?
#
loop_
_entity_poly.entity_id
_entity_poly.type
_entity_poly.pdbx_seq_one_letter_code
_entity_poly.pdbx_strand_id
1 'polypeptide(L)' 'MNAIRPLKTPHRTPAKARPDPGLVAVLAYDGLCTFEYGIAIELFGLARPELKVPWYECRVAGLDGRRL' A
#
# COMPACT_ATOMS: atom_id res chain seq x y z
N MET A 1 23.65 20.89 12.28
CA MET A 1 23.15 19.53 12.61
C MET A 1 21.62 19.59 12.72
N ASN A 2 20.87 19.02 11.78
CA ASN A 2 19.40 18.96 11.88
C ASN A 2 18.99 17.54 12.27
N ALA A 3 18.39 17.41 13.45
CA ALA A 3 17.85 16.16 13.97
C ALA A 3 16.63 15.73 13.14
N ILE A 4 16.69 14.52 12.58
CA ILE A 4 15.57 13.87 11.89
C ILE A 4 14.51 13.56 12.95
N ARG A 5 13.35 14.22 12.88
CA ARG A 5 12.19 13.88 13.73
C ARG A 5 11.65 12.50 13.30
N PRO A 6 11.33 11.60 14.25
CA PRO A 6 10.80 10.29 13.90
C PRO A 6 9.45 10.44 13.19
N LEU A 7 9.28 9.72 12.08
CA LEU A 7 8.01 9.56 11.38
C LEU A 7 6.99 8.99 12.36
N LYS A 8 5.98 9.79 12.72
CA LYS A 8 4.82 9.30 13.45
C LYS A 8 4.03 8.41 12.49
N THR A 9 4.21 7.10 12.62
CA THR A 9 3.35 6.11 11.97
C THR A 9 1.90 6.44 12.38
N PRO A 10 0.95 6.54 11.43
CA PRO A 10 -0.45 6.64 11.81
C PRO A 10 -0.83 5.32 12.47
N HIS A 11 -0.75 5.29 13.80
CA HIS A 11 -1.27 4.19 14.59
C HIS A 11 -2.78 4.28 14.50
N ARG A 12 -3.37 3.53 13.57
CA ARG A 12 -4.81 3.37 13.47
C ARG A 12 -5.31 2.85 14.82
N THR A 13 -6.19 3.61 15.46
CA THR A 13 -6.93 3.16 16.65
C THR A 13 -7.60 1.82 16.35
N PRO A 14 -7.55 0.81 17.23
CA PRO A 14 -8.19 -0.47 16.99
C PRO A 14 -9.71 -0.30 17.08
N ALA A 15 -10.36 -0.05 15.94
CA ALA A 15 -11.81 -0.13 15.82
C ALA A 15 -12.24 -1.61 15.91
N LYS A 16 -13.36 -1.87 16.60
CA LYS A 16 -13.95 -3.21 16.81
C LYS A 16 -13.93 -4.07 15.54
N ALA A 17 -13.42 -5.30 15.69
CA ALA A 17 -13.07 -6.24 14.64
C ALA A 17 -14.27 -6.73 13.81
N ARG A 18 -14.51 -6.07 12.68
CA ARG A 18 -14.61 -6.79 11.41
C ARG A 18 -13.17 -6.90 10.90
N PRO A 19 -12.67 -8.06 10.45
CA PRO A 19 -11.30 -8.12 9.95
C PRO A 19 -11.21 -7.16 8.76
N ASP A 20 -10.48 -6.07 8.95
CA ASP A 20 -10.07 -5.21 7.86
C ASP A 20 -9.22 -6.09 6.93
N PRO A 21 -9.61 -6.28 5.66
CA PRO A 21 -8.86 -7.13 4.75
C PRO A 21 -7.44 -6.63 4.51
N GLY A 22 -7.12 -5.38 4.90
CA GLY A 22 -5.79 -4.81 4.83
C GLY A 22 -5.53 -4.05 3.54
N LEU A 23 -4.30 -3.59 3.39
CA LEU A 23 -3.83 -2.78 2.27
C LEU A 23 -2.51 -3.34 1.75
N VAL A 24 -2.40 -3.50 0.43
CA VAL A 24 -1.16 -3.74 -0.29
C VAL A 24 -0.72 -2.44 -0.96
N ALA A 25 0.52 -2.03 -0.70
CA ALA A 25 1.13 -0.88 -1.35
C ALA A 25 2.22 -1.33 -2.32
N VAL A 26 2.06 -1.00 -3.60
CA VAL A 26 3.08 -1.21 -4.64
C VAL A 26 3.89 0.09 -4.76
N LEU A 27 5.18 0.03 -4.41
CA LEU A 27 6.06 1.18 -4.50
C LEU A 27 6.53 1.39 -5.94
N ALA A 28 6.23 2.55 -6.50
CA ALA A 28 6.79 3.03 -7.76
C ALA A 28 7.92 4.03 -7.48
N TYR A 29 9.07 3.82 -8.13
CA TYR A 29 10.25 4.64 -7.93
C TYR A 29 11.12 4.69 -9.20
N ASP A 30 11.99 5.69 -9.28
CA ASP A 30 12.89 5.86 -10.40
C ASP A 30 13.88 4.69 -10.50
N GLY A 31 13.95 4.08 -11.68
CA GLY A 31 14.76 2.88 -11.90
C GLY A 31 14.08 1.56 -11.54
N LEU A 32 12.83 1.57 -11.08
CA LEU A 32 12.03 0.35 -10.94
C LEU A 32 11.85 -0.33 -12.31
N CYS A 33 12.14 -1.63 -12.38
CA CYS A 33 11.88 -2.41 -13.58
C CYS A 33 10.37 -2.50 -13.86
N THR A 34 9.94 -2.05 -15.04
CA THR A 34 8.52 -2.07 -15.44
C THR A 34 7.93 -3.48 -15.44
N PHE A 35 8.76 -4.50 -15.70
CA PHE A 35 8.32 -5.89 -15.67
C PHE A 35 7.95 -6.35 -14.25
N GLU A 36 8.80 -6.06 -13.26
CA GLU A 36 8.53 -6.38 -11.85
C GLU A 36 7.31 -5.63 -11.32
N TYR A 37 7.19 -4.36 -11.72
CA TYR A 37 6.00 -3.56 -11.44
C TYR A 37 4.73 -4.19 -12.06
N GLY A 38 4.81 -4.63 -13.31
CA GLY A 38 3.71 -5.30 -14.02
C GLY A 38 3.21 -6.54 -13.27
N ILE A 39 4.13 -7.40 -12.84
CA ILE A 39 3.80 -8.60 -12.04
C ILE A 39 3.07 -8.21 -10.74
N ALA A 40 3.54 -7.18 -10.03
CA ALA A 40 2.89 -6.74 -8.79
C ALA A 40 1.45 -6.26 -9.04
N ILE A 41 1.22 -5.53 -10.13
CA ILE A 41 -0.12 -5.05 -10.49
C ILE A 41 -1.03 -6.19 -10.94
N GLU A 42 -0.53 -7.16 -11.70
CA GLU A 42 -1.30 -8.33 -12.12
C GLU A 42 -1.74 -9.20 -10.93
N LEU A 43 -0.85 -9.38 -9.94
CA LEU A 43 -1.15 -10.21 -8.77
C LEU A 43 -2.04 -9.49 -7.75
N PHE A 44 -1.77 -8.22 -7.47
CA PHE A 44 -2.41 -7.51 -6.36
C PHE A 44 -3.49 -6.51 -6.79
N GLY A 45 -3.44 -6.00 -8.02
CA GLY A 45 -4.38 -4.98 -8.52
C GLY A 45 -5.72 -5.53 -8.98
N LEU A 46 -5.82 -6.83 -9.24
CA LEU A 46 -7.04 -7.47 -9.71
C LEU A 46 -8.04 -7.67 -8.57
N ALA A 47 -9.25 -7.13 -8.74
CA ALA A 47 -10.38 -7.47 -7.89
C ALA A 47 -10.76 -8.94 -8.09
N ARG A 48 -11.07 -9.64 -6.98
CA ARG A 48 -11.45 -11.06 -6.98
C ARG A 48 -12.86 -11.27 -6.39
N PRO A 49 -13.93 -10.75 -7.03
CA PRO A 49 -15.29 -10.84 -6.51
C PRO A 49 -15.78 -12.30 -6.36
N GLU A 50 -15.22 -13.24 -7.11
CA GLU A 50 -15.56 -14.66 -7.07
C GLU A 50 -15.25 -15.33 -5.73
N LEU A 51 -14.33 -14.77 -4.93
CA LEU A 51 -13.90 -15.37 -3.67
C LEU A 51 -14.86 -15.13 -2.52
N LYS A 52 -15.85 -14.22 -2.67
CA LYS A 52 -16.90 -13.91 -1.67
C LYS A 52 -16.38 -13.65 -0.25
N VAL A 53 -15.13 -13.21 -0.12
CA VAL A 53 -14.48 -12.80 1.13
C VAL A 53 -13.98 -11.37 1.00
N PRO A 54 -13.80 -10.63 2.13
CA PRO A 54 -13.15 -9.32 2.09
C PRO A 54 -11.78 -9.40 1.39
N TRP A 55 -11.60 -8.61 0.34
CA TRP A 55 -10.35 -8.48 -0.41
C TRP A 55 -9.60 -7.24 0.06
N TYR A 56 -8.27 -7.30 0.09
CA TYR A 56 -7.47 -6.13 0.46
C TYR A 56 -7.62 -5.02 -0.58
N GLU A 57 -7.35 -3.80 -0.17
CA GLU A 57 -7.18 -2.68 -1.11
C GLU A 57 -5.75 -2.72 -1.69
N CYS A 58 -5.58 -2.45 -2.98
CA CYS A 58 -4.27 -2.27 -3.59
C CYS A 58 -4.08 -0.80 -4.00
N ARG A 59 -2.94 -0.22 -3.63
CA ARG A 59 -2.58 1.16 -4.00
C ARG A 59 -1.15 1.22 -4.51
N VAL A 60 -0.91 2.14 -5.44
CA VAL A 60 0.44 2.50 -5.88
C VAL A 60 0.91 3.70 -5.06
N ALA A 61 2.10 3.62 -4.50
CA ALA A 61 2.73 4.69 -3.73
C ALA A 61 4.00 5.15 -4.45
N GLY A 62 4.21 6.47 -4.54
CA GLY A 62 5.47 7.06 -5.03
C GLY A 62 6.38 7.46 -3.88
N LEU A 63 7.65 7.73 -4.18
CA LEU A 63 8.63 8.23 -3.23
C LEU A 63 8.52 9.74 -2.92
N ASP A 64 7.54 10.45 -3.49
CA ASP A 64 7.33 11.86 -3.14
C ASP A 64 6.74 11.94 -1.72
N GLY A 65 7.62 12.12 -0.73
CA GLY A 65 7.26 12.37 0.66
C GLY A 65 6.58 13.74 0.87
N ARG A 66 6.24 14.46 -0.21
CA ARG A 66 5.41 15.66 -0.13
C ARG A 66 3.96 15.29 0.14
N ARG A 67 3.61 15.40 1.41
CA ARG A 67 2.23 15.63 1.83
C ARG A 67 1.78 16.98 1.26
N LEU A 68 1.06 16.96 0.14
CA LEU A 68 0.18 18.07 -0.23
C LEU A 68 -1.01 18.12 0.75
#